data_AF-A0A3B8NAB8-F1
#
_entry.id   AF-A0A3B8NAB8-F1
#
_cell.length_a   1.000
_cell.length_b   1.000
_cell.length_c   1.000
_cell.angle_alpha   90.00
_cell.angle_beta   90.00
_cell.angle_gamma   90.00
#
_symmetry.space_group_name_H-M   'P 1'
#
loop_
_entity.id
_entity.type
_entity.pdbx_description
1 polymer ?
#
loop_
_entity_poly.entity_id
_entity_poly.type
_entity_poly.pdbx_seq_one_letter_code
_entity_poly.pdbx_strand_id
1 'polypeptide(L)' 'MERIRSQLFYKKALEVIPGGVNSPVRACKAVKADPVFFERGEGAY' A
#
# COMPACT_ATOMS: atom_id res chain seq x y z
N MET A 1 -12.67 6.27 -6.19
CA MET A 1 -12.53 4.90 -6.73
C MET A 1 -12.15 4.00 -5.58
N GLU A 2 -13.01 3.04 -5.23
CA GLU A 2 -12.79 2.16 -4.08
C GLU A 2 -11.75 1.09 -4.43
N ARG A 3 -10.72 0.90 -3.60
CA ARG A 3 -9.63 -0.06 -3.83
C ARG A 3 -9.62 -1.16 -2.76
N ILE A 4 -10.74 -1.89 -2.68
CA ILE A 4 -11.02 -2.90 -1.64
C ILE A 4 -9.86 -3.91 -1.49
N ARG A 5 -9.27 -4.37 -2.59
CA ARG A 5 -8.14 -5.32 -2.57
C ARG A 5 -6.89 -4.73 -1.91
N SER A 6 -6.52 -3.50 -2.24
CA SER A 6 -5.35 -2.83 -1.64
C SER A 6 -5.56 -2.59 -0.15
N GLN A 7 -6.76 -2.16 0.27
CA GLN A 7 -7.09 -1.96 1.68
C GLN A 7 -7.00 -3.26 2.48
N LEU A 8 -7.52 -4.38 1.94
CA LEU A 8 -7.45 -5.68 2.59
C LEU A 8 -6.00 -6.15 2.75
N PHE A 9 -5.16 -5.99 1.72
CA PHE A 9 -3.75 -6.34 1.80
C PHE A 9 -2.98 -5.44 2.74
N TYR A 10 -3.26 -4.14 2.77
CA TYR A 10 -2.63 -3.23 3.71
C TYR A 10 -2.99 -3.58 5.15
N LYS A 11 -4.27 -3.92 5.42
CA LYS A 11 -4.70 -4.40 6.73
C LYS A 11 -3.93 -5.63 7.19
N LYS A 12 -3.75 -6.63 6.30
CA LYS A 12 -2.92 -7.81 6.59
C LYS A 12 -1.44 -7.46 6.80
N ALA A 13 -0.90 -6.54 5.99
CA ALA A 13 0.50 -6.14 6.10
C ALA A 13 0.78 -5.44 7.44
N LEU A 14 -0.15 -4.64 7.95
CA LEU A 14 -0.05 -3.98 9.26
C LEU A 14 0.10 -4.97 10.43
N GLU A 15 -0.37 -6.21 10.28
CA GLU A 15 -0.27 -7.25 11.31
C GLU A 15 1.15 -7.83 11.43
N VAL A 16 1.98 -7.71 10.38
CA VAL A 16 3.26 -8.43 10.28
C VAL A 16 4.46 -7.56 9.89
N ILE A 17 4.24 -6.33 9.40
CA ILE A 17 5.31 -5.38 9.01
C ILE A 17 5.05 -4.05 9.73
N PRO A 18 6.04 -3.44 10.40
CA PRO A 18 5.89 -2.12 11.01
C PRO A 18 5.43 -1.07 10.00
N GLY A 19 4.25 -0.47 10.25
CA GLY A 19 3.63 0.47 9.31
C GLY A 19 3.13 -0.15 8.01
N GLY A 20 3.04 -1.48 7.92
CA GLY A 20 2.53 -2.23 6.78
C GLY A 20 3.42 -2.21 5.54
N VAL A 21 4.67 -1.73 5.65
CA VAL A 21 5.56 -1.51 4.50
C VAL A 21 7.05 -1.70 4.85
N ASN A 22 7.84 -2.12 3.87
CA ASN A 22 9.30 -2.31 4.01
C ASN A 22 10.12 -1.02 3.83
N SER A 23 9.48 0.13 3.61
CA SER A 23 10.14 1.45 3.54
C SER A 23 9.15 2.55 3.94
N PRO A 24 9.47 3.47 4.86
CA PRO A 24 8.50 4.39 5.46
C PRO A 24 7.67 5.21 4.47
N VAL A 25 8.28 5.65 3.36
CA VAL A 25 7.60 6.46 2.33
C VAL A 25 6.40 5.73 1.71
N ARG A 26 6.46 4.39 1.65
CA ARG A 26 5.42 3.57 1.05
C ARG A 26 4.14 3.52 1.87
N ALA A 27 4.16 3.93 3.14
CA ALA A 27 2.94 3.98 3.96
C ALA A 27 2.03 5.17 3.61
N CYS A 28 2.44 6.04 2.68
CA CYS A 28 1.66 7.18 2.19
C CYS A 28 1.15 8.15 3.28
N LYS A 29 1.75 8.12 4.48
CA LYS A 29 1.32 8.92 5.65
C LYS A 29 1.35 10.43 5.37
N ALA A 30 2.37 10.92 4.65
CA ALA A 30 2.52 12.35 4.34
C ALA A 30 1.37 12.91 3.48
N VAL A 31 0.74 12.06 2.66
CA VAL A 31 -0.36 12.44 1.76
C VAL A 31 -1.73 11.99 2.27
N LYS A 32 -1.81 11.48 3.51
CA LYS A 32 -3.05 11.06 4.18
C LYS A 32 -3.89 10.06 3.37
N ALA A 33 -3.23 9.10 2.73
CA ALA A 33 -3.87 8.05 1.93
C ALA A 33 -3.32 6.67 2.31
N ASP A 34 -4.11 5.63 2.06
CA ASP A 34 -3.63 4.25 2.10
C ASP A 34 -2.81 3.93 0.84
N PRO A 35 -1.79 3.06 0.95
CA PRO A 35 -0.99 2.67 -0.21
C PRO A 35 -1.77 1.79 -1.19
N VAL A 36 -1.37 1.89 -2.45
CA VAL A 36 -1.83 0.99 -3.52
C VAL A 36 -0.90 -0.21 -3.59
N PHE A 37 -1.48 -1.40 -3.60
CA PHE A 37 -0.74 -2.63 -3.84
C PHE A 37 -0.68 -2.88 -5.35
N PHE A 38 0.50 -2.69 -5.93
CA PHE A 38 0.78 -2.94 -7.34
C PHE A 38 1.02 -4.43 -7.59
N GLU A 39 0.47 -4.94 -8.69
CA GLU A 39 0.66 -6.34 -9.12
C GLU A 39 1.70 -6.47 -10.23
N ARG A 40 1.74 -5.49 -11.15
CA ARG A 40 2.65 -5.43 -12.28
C ARG A 40 2.91 -3.97 -12.66
N GLY A 41 4.01 -3.72 -13.34
CA GLY A 41 4.23 -2.51 -14.14
C GLY A 41 4.72 -2.89 -15.55
N GLU A 42 4.34 -2.12 -16.56
CA GLU A 42 4.75 -2.30 -17.96
C GLU A 42 4.87 -0.92 -18.65
N GLY A 43 6.05 -0.61 -19.18
CA GLY A 43 6.32 0.68 -19.80
C GLY A 43 6.18 1.83 -18.79
N ALA A 44 5.32 2.80 -19.10
CA ALA A 44 5.04 3.95 -18.26
C ALA A 44 3.90 3.73 -17.23
N TYR A 45 3.49 2.47 -17.01
CA TYR A 45 2.31 2.09 -16.21
C TYR A 45 2.61 1.04 -15.14
#